data_AF-A0A1X6P5M9-F1
#
_entry.id   AF-A0A1X6P5M9-F1
#
_cell.length_a   1.000
_cell.length_b   1.000
_cell.length_c   1.000
_cell.angle_alpha   90.00
_cell.angle_beta   90.00
_cell.angle_gamma   90.00
#
_symmetry.space_group_name_H-M   'P 1'
#
loop_
_entity.id
_entity.type
_entity.pdbx_description
1 polymer ?
#
loop_
_entity_poly.entity_id
_entity_poly.type
_entity_poly.pdbx_seq_one_letter_code
_entity_poly.pdbx_strand_id
1 'polypeptide(L)'
;MAMKLAKATPGQYLFTPLGNHTPLPTEVATMWMREGLSLTNVCAPAGARYSGHSLRAGTATSGRSIGCSLEAIATLMGMKNKSKTTVSANYVDALAEPDAAAWELYERYLVSRR
;
A
#
# COMPACT_ATOMS: atom_id res chain seq x y z
N MET A 1 18.66 9.61 9.18
CA MET A 1 18.92 11.03 9.50
C MET A 1 18.10 11.90 8.56
N ALA A 2 16.83 12.15 8.89
CA ALA A 2 15.88 12.96 8.09
C ALA A 2 14.92 13.77 8.98
N MET A 3 14.65 13.29 10.19
CA MET A 3 13.76 13.97 11.16
C MET A 3 14.29 15.31 11.70
N LYS A 4 15.59 15.62 11.54
CA LYS A 4 16.21 16.83 12.12
C LYS A 4 15.82 18.13 11.39
N LEU A 5 15.26 18.04 10.18
CA LEU A 5 14.91 19.20 9.36
C LEU A 5 13.48 19.74 9.60
N ALA A 6 12.59 18.98 10.26
CA ALA A 6 11.15 19.31 10.28
C ALA A 6 10.62 20.03 11.53
N LYS A 7 11.45 20.31 12.56
CA LYS A 7 10.98 20.77 13.90
C LYS A 7 9.88 19.90 14.55
N ALA A 8 9.58 18.72 13.99
CA ALA A 8 8.53 17.85 14.47
C ALA A 8 8.94 17.22 15.81
N THR A 9 8.04 17.23 16.79
CA THR A 9 8.27 16.59 18.08
C THR A 9 8.22 15.06 17.89
N PRO A 10 9.03 14.27 18.62
CA PRO A 10 8.89 12.82 18.62
C PRO A 10 7.46 12.42 19.00
N GLY A 11 6.82 11.59 18.15
CA GLY A 11 5.44 11.14 18.36
C GLY A 11 4.36 12.06 17.78
N GLN A 12 4.72 13.19 17.18
CA GLN A 12 3.76 14.02 16.44
C GLN A 12 3.24 13.27 15.21
N TYR A 13 1.91 13.26 15.02
CA TYR A 13 1.30 12.70 13.83
C TYR A 13 1.67 13.51 12.59
N LEU A 14 2.01 12.81 11.50
CA LEU A 14 2.38 13.43 10.23
C LEU A 14 1.18 14.05 9.49
N PHE A 15 0.02 13.39 9.58
CA PHE A 15 -1.22 13.82 8.95
C PHE A 15 -2.23 14.20 10.03
N THR A 16 -2.56 15.49 10.09
CA THR A 16 -3.54 16.04 11.02
C THR A 16 -4.37 17.12 10.33
N PRO A 17 -5.59 17.43 10.81
CA PRO A 17 -6.30 18.63 10.37
C PRO A 17 -5.50 19.89 10.72
N LEU A 18 -5.64 20.96 9.93
CA LEU A 18 -4.96 22.23 10.18
C LEU A 18 -5.32 22.77 11.58
N GLY A 19 -4.31 23.11 12.39
CA GLY A 19 -4.50 23.63 13.75
C GLY A 19 -4.92 22.57 14.78
N ASN A 20 -5.01 21.30 14.40
CA ASN A 20 -5.31 20.19 15.29
C ASN A 20 -4.15 19.17 15.25
N HIS A 21 -3.73 18.68 16.42
CA HIS A 21 -2.64 17.71 16.55
C HIS A 21 -3.14 16.26 16.69
N THR A 22 -4.44 16.00 16.54
CA THR A 22 -5.00 14.64 16.48
C THR A 22 -4.75 13.99 15.11
N PRO A 23 -4.66 12.65 15.04
CA PRO A 23 -4.45 11.97 13.76
C PRO A 23 -5.63 12.22 12.82
N LEU A 24 -5.33 12.35 11.52
CA LEU A 24 -6.35 12.45 10.48
C LEU A 24 -7.26 11.19 10.51
N PRO A 25 -8.60 11.35 10.52
CA PRO A 25 -9.52 10.20 10.46
C PRO A 25 -9.32 9.38 9.17
N THR A 26 -9.47 8.06 9.28
CA THR A 26 -9.25 7.14 8.14
C THR A 26 -10.30 7.33 7.05
N GLU A 27 -11.49 7.77 7.43
CA GLU A 27 -12.62 8.07 6.56
C GLU A 27 -12.28 9.22 5.60
N VAL A 28 -11.59 10.24 6.10
CA VAL A 28 -11.12 11.37 5.30
C VAL A 28 -10.09 10.92 4.28
N ALA A 29 -9.09 10.14 4.70
CA ALA A 29 -8.10 9.58 3.78
C ALA A 29 -8.74 8.65 2.73
N THR A 30 -9.75 7.87 3.13
CA THR A 30 -10.49 7.00 2.21
C THR A 30 -11.32 7.80 1.21
N MET A 31 -11.91 8.93 1.62
CA MET A 31 -12.64 9.83 0.74
C MET A 31 -11.71 10.44 -0.31
N TRP A 32 -10.59 11.04 0.12
CA TRP A 32 -9.59 11.61 -0.79
C TRP A 32 -9.04 10.60 -1.78
N MET A 33 -8.80 9.36 -1.34
CA MET A 33 -8.38 8.29 -2.22
C MET A 33 -9.42 7.99 -3.30
N ARG A 34 -10.71 7.96 -2.96
CA ARG A 34 -11.79 7.73 -3.94
C ARG A 34 -11.95 8.89 -4.91
N GLU A 35 -11.83 10.13 -4.42
CA GLU A 35 -11.82 11.32 -5.26
C GLU A 35 -10.63 11.28 -6.23
N GLY A 36 -9.43 10.96 -5.74
CA GLY A 36 -8.25 10.78 -6.59
C GLY A 36 -8.43 9.69 -7.65
N LEU A 37 -9.00 8.54 -7.28
CA LEU A 37 -9.30 7.46 -8.24
C LEU A 37 -10.33 7.89 -9.29
N SER A 38 -11.31 8.74 -8.94
CA SER A 38 -12.29 9.26 -9.91
C SER A 38 -11.68 10.14 -11.01
N LEU A 39 -10.46 10.66 -10.78
CA LEU A 39 -9.68 11.39 -11.79
C LEU A 39 -8.93 10.44 -12.74
N THR A 40 -9.02 9.14 -12.52
CA THR A 40 -8.41 8.09 -13.34
C THR A 40 -9.50 7.24 -13.99
N ASN A 41 -9.13 6.38 -14.94
CA ASN A 41 -10.05 5.40 -15.52
C ASN A 41 -10.20 4.13 -14.65
N VAL A 42 -9.84 4.18 -13.37
CA VAL A 42 -9.94 3.03 -12.45
C VAL A 42 -11.29 3.05 -11.74
N CYS A 43 -12.13 2.06 -12.03
CA CYS A 43 -13.44 1.88 -11.40
C CYS A 43 -13.47 0.62 -10.56
N ALA A 44 -14.14 0.70 -9.41
CA ALA A 44 -14.38 -0.49 -8.59
C ALA A 44 -15.33 -1.46 -9.33
N PRO A 45 -15.15 -2.78 -9.17
CA PRO A 45 -16.12 -3.76 -9.66
C PRO A 45 -17.52 -3.47 -9.12
N ALA A 46 -18.55 -3.89 -9.86
CA ALA A 46 -19.94 -3.74 -9.44
C ALA A 46 -20.17 -4.35 -8.04
N GLY A 47 -20.79 -3.58 -7.14
CA GLY A 47 -21.03 -3.99 -5.75
C GLY A 47 -19.84 -3.81 -4.80
N ALA A 48 -18.66 -3.41 -5.29
CA ALA A 48 -17.48 -3.16 -4.47
C ALA A 48 -17.22 -1.66 -4.28
N ARG A 49 -16.47 -1.33 -3.23
CA ARG A 49 -15.94 0.02 -2.99
C ARG A 49 -14.47 -0.06 -2.65
N TYR A 50 -13.66 0.78 -3.28
CA TYR A 50 -12.26 0.89 -2.91
C TYR A 50 -12.11 1.46 -1.50
N SER A 51 -11.11 0.96 -0.79
CA SER A 51 -10.68 1.40 0.54
C SER A 51 -9.15 1.36 0.64
N GLY A 52 -8.59 1.81 1.76
CA GLY A 52 -7.15 1.64 2.01
C GLY A 52 -6.69 0.17 1.93
N HIS A 53 -7.56 -0.80 2.27
CA HIS A 53 -7.25 -2.22 2.09
C HIS A 53 -7.10 -2.61 0.63
N SER A 54 -7.85 -1.98 -0.28
CA SER A 54 -7.73 -2.23 -1.73
C SER A 54 -6.36 -1.81 -2.26
N LEU A 55 -5.85 -0.64 -1.85
CA LEU A 55 -4.51 -0.19 -2.23
C LEU A 55 -3.41 -1.12 -1.71
N ARG A 56 -3.59 -1.62 -0.48
CA ARG A 56 -2.68 -2.57 0.15
C ARG A 56 -2.67 -3.92 -0.57
N ALA A 57 -3.83 -4.43 -0.97
CA ALA A 57 -3.95 -5.63 -1.79
C ALA A 57 -3.36 -5.42 -3.20
N GLY A 58 -3.64 -4.27 -3.84
CA GLY A 58 -3.03 -3.92 -5.12
C GLY A 58 -1.50 -3.92 -5.06
N THR A 59 -0.92 -3.30 -4.02
CA THR A 59 0.54 -3.33 -3.80
C THR A 59 1.09 -4.75 -3.67
N ALA A 60 0.44 -5.60 -2.88
CA ALA A 60 0.87 -6.99 -2.70
C ALA A 60 0.76 -7.79 -4.01
N THR A 61 -0.32 -7.58 -4.75
CA THR A 61 -0.59 -8.20 -6.05
C THR A 61 0.44 -7.76 -7.10
N SER A 62 0.66 -6.45 -7.29
CA SER A 62 1.66 -5.92 -8.23
C SER A 62 3.06 -6.42 -7.91
N GLY A 63 3.50 -6.35 -6.64
CA GLY A 63 4.80 -6.90 -6.25
C GLY A 63 4.90 -8.40 -6.51
N ARG A 64 3.84 -9.16 -6.25
CA ARG A 64 3.85 -10.61 -6.52
C ARG A 64 3.93 -10.93 -8.00
N SER A 65 3.22 -10.19 -8.85
CA SER A 65 3.15 -10.41 -10.31
C SER A 65 4.51 -10.33 -11.00
N ILE A 66 5.41 -9.45 -10.52
CA ILE A 66 6.79 -9.33 -11.03
C ILE A 66 7.78 -10.28 -10.35
N GLY A 67 7.31 -11.10 -9.39
CA GLY A 67 8.13 -12.13 -8.74
C GLY A 67 8.69 -11.77 -7.36
N CYS A 68 8.26 -10.68 -6.71
CA CYS A 68 8.68 -10.43 -5.32
C CYS A 68 8.27 -11.59 -4.41
N SER A 69 9.13 -11.90 -3.43
CA SER A 69 8.85 -12.98 -2.49
C SER A 69 7.71 -12.60 -1.54
N LEU A 70 6.93 -13.59 -1.11
CA LEU A 70 5.87 -13.37 -0.10
C LEU A 70 6.43 -12.83 1.22
N GLU A 71 7.70 -13.12 1.54
CA GLU A 71 8.37 -12.59 2.73
C GLU A 71 8.67 -11.09 2.61
N ALA A 72 9.14 -10.65 1.44
CA ALA A 72 9.35 -9.23 1.16
C ALA A 72 8.01 -8.48 1.21
N ILE A 73 6.98 -9.01 0.54
CA ILE A 73 5.63 -8.43 0.54
C ILE A 73 5.06 -8.34 1.97
N ALA A 74 5.12 -9.44 2.73
CA ALA A 74 4.66 -9.46 4.11
C ALA A 74 5.42 -8.46 5.01
N THR A 75 6.73 -8.30 4.79
CA THR A 75 7.55 -7.34 5.53
C THR A 75 7.14 -5.90 5.23
N LEU A 76 6.99 -5.54 3.96
CA LEU A 76 6.58 -4.20 3.53
C LEU A 76 5.17 -3.83 4.04
N MET A 77 4.29 -4.83 4.14
CA MET A 77 2.97 -4.66 4.71
C MET A 77 2.98 -4.55 6.24
N GLY A 78 4.08 -4.79 6.94
CA GLY A 78 4.10 -4.89 8.41
C GLY A 78 3.42 -6.17 8.94
N MET A 79 3.33 -7.20 8.10
CA MET A 79 2.75 -8.51 8.38
C MET A 79 3.81 -9.61 8.45
N LYS A 80 5.09 -9.28 8.71
CA LYS A 80 6.20 -10.23 8.74
C LYS A 80 5.99 -11.46 9.63
N ASN A 81 5.19 -11.32 10.69
CA ASN A 81 4.88 -12.40 11.65
C ASN A 81 3.58 -13.16 11.31
N LYS A 82 2.89 -12.81 10.22
CA LYS A 82 1.69 -13.51 9.77
C LYS A 82 2.07 -14.63 8.82
N SER A 83 1.23 -15.67 8.76
CA SER A 83 1.44 -16.77 7.82
C SER A 83 1.45 -16.26 6.38
N LYS A 84 2.42 -16.74 5.59
CA LYS A 84 2.53 -16.45 4.15
C LYS A 84 1.28 -16.87 3.38
N THR A 85 0.60 -17.94 3.83
CA THR A 85 -0.68 -18.39 3.27
C THR A 85 -1.77 -17.35 3.46
N THR A 86 -1.83 -16.69 4.63
CA THR A 86 -2.79 -15.62 4.91
C THR A 86 -2.52 -14.37 4.08
N VAL A 87 -1.24 -14.03 3.87
CA VAL A 87 -0.87 -12.89 3.01
C VAL A 87 -1.24 -13.19 1.56
N SER A 88 -0.90 -14.37 1.06
CA SER A 88 -1.24 -14.78 -0.31
C SER A 88 -2.74 -14.83 -0.54
N ALA A 89 -3.50 -15.53 0.32
CA ALA A 89 -4.93 -15.74 0.11
C ALA A 89 -5.77 -14.45 0.19
N ASN A 90 -5.37 -13.48 1.02
CA ASN A 90 -6.19 -12.30 1.29
C ASN A 90 -5.78 -11.05 0.49
N TYR A 91 -4.55 -11.00 -0.04
CA TYR A 91 -4.01 -9.77 -0.62
C TYR A 91 -3.41 -9.94 -2.01
N VAL A 92 -3.18 -11.17 -2.46
CA VAL A 92 -2.56 -11.43 -3.77
C VAL A 92 -3.62 -12.00 -4.70
N ASP A 93 -3.91 -11.27 -5.77
CA ASP A 93 -4.56 -11.86 -6.93
C ASP A 93 -3.53 -12.73 -7.68
N ALA A 94 -3.79 -14.04 -7.72
CA ALA A 94 -2.91 -15.01 -8.35
C ALA A 94 -2.93 -14.93 -9.88
N LEU A 95 -3.91 -14.24 -10.46
CA LEU A 95 -4.09 -14.09 -11.90
C LEU A 95 -3.58 -12.74 -12.42
N ALA A 96 -3.03 -11.90 -11.55
CA ALA A 96 -2.51 -10.61 -11.97
C ALA A 96 -1.23 -10.76 -12.79
N GLU A 97 -1.27 -10.22 -14.01
CA GLU A 97 -0.10 -10.10 -14.87
C GLU A 97 0.72 -8.85 -14.49
N PRO A 98 2.06 -8.90 -14.66
CA PRO A 98 2.91 -7.76 -14.39
C PRO A 98 2.68 -6.63 -15.39
N ASP A 99 2.64 -5.40 -14.90
CA ASP A 99 2.57 -4.18 -15.72
C ASP A 99 3.80 -3.27 -15.51
N ALA A 100 3.92 -2.22 -16.33
CA ALA A 100 5.04 -1.29 -16.26
C ALA A 100 5.17 -0.60 -14.88
N ALA A 101 4.04 -0.27 -14.25
CA ALA A 101 4.03 0.38 -12.94
C ALA A 101 4.51 -0.56 -11.83
N ALA A 102 4.19 -1.86 -11.93
CA ALA A 102 4.67 -2.87 -11.00
C ALA A 102 6.20 -2.99 -11.05
N TRP A 103 6.77 -3.01 -12.26
CA TRP A 103 8.23 -2.98 -12.44
C TRP A 103 8.85 -1.72 -11.86
N GLU A 104 8.39 -0.53 -12.28
CA GLU A 104 8.92 0.75 -11.81
C GLU A 104 8.90 0.89 -10.28
N LEU A 105 7.81 0.46 -9.63
CA LEU A 105 7.63 0.66 -8.20
C LEU A 105 8.25 -0.45 -7.34
N TYR A 106 8.34 -1.69 -7.83
CA TYR A 106 8.66 -2.83 -6.97
C TYR A 106 9.89 -3.64 -7.40
N GLU A 107 10.51 -3.37 -8.55
CA GLU A 107 11.71 -4.11 -9.01
C GLU A 107 12.84 -4.10 -7.97
N ARG A 108 12.97 -2.99 -7.22
CA ARG A 108 13.99 -2.82 -6.16
C ARG A 108 13.87 -3.83 -5.01
N TYR A 109 12.75 -4.55 -4.92
CA TYR A 109 12.51 -5.57 -3.91
C TYR A 109 12.69 -7.00 -4.45
N LEU A 110 13.03 -7.15 -5.73
CA LEU A 110 13.44 -8.44 -6.27
C LEU A 110 14.81 -8.79 -5.68
N VAL A 111 14.84 -9.89 -4.94
CA VAL A 111 16.10 -10.47 -4.50
C VAL A 111 16.68 -11.21 -5.69
N SER A 112 17.79 -10.72 -6.25
CA SER A 112 18.55 -11.48 -7.23
C SER A 112 19.02 -12.77 -6.57
N ARG A 113 18.47 -13.91 -7.01
CA ARG A 113 19.05 -15.21 -6.68
C ARG A 113 20.35 -15.31 -7.46
N ARG A 114 21.46 -14.87 -6.85
CA ARG A 114 22.79 -15.33 -7.23
C ARG A 114 23.00 -16.75 -6.74
#